data_AF-M3IDQ8-F1
#
_entry.id   AF-M3IDQ8-F1
#
_cell.length_a   1.000
_cell.length_b   1.000
_cell.length_c   1.000
_cell.angle_alpha   90.00
_cell.angle_beta   90.00
_cell.angle_gamma   90.00
#
_symmetry.space_group_name_H-M   'P 1'
#
loop_
_entity.id
_entity.type
_entity.pdbx_description
1 polymer ?
#
loop_
_entity_poly.entity_id
_entity_poly.type
_entity_poly.pdbx_seq_one_letter_code
_entity_poly.pdbx_strand_id
1 'polypeptide(L)'
;MINDLMNVGLRKEGFWESLNPRKGFSTDIWIGEMVISTSLNDVVFSENIEAKRESELEGIKVSFTELGMQLTFNFERFWQKAKGYPTHRRIADILNKTLIESGIIVKDWDSFFIERATFNCKFYLHSEDLSFLKKLLLRMAVEDIVKAKNDAVYVLEDYNYDLEFAFGNGEHDSVVHIRIVVTGFSQMAEEYGMSYQFDSIDLTDVFSILNNNLAKFFALVRSIRVDADWIKVLEILTSPQMSNSYDKNREILDTQKSLAPDLGRIHIDKIYEDVLGISLHSVLNGLNTWMKDTEKVKSELQHALRFLNRNERMIQNLQDKLKISKTLQDYDEFEDDEVGEEF
;
A
#
# COMPACT_ATOMS: atom_id res chain seq x y z
N MET A 1 9.09 -37.11 42.44
CA MET A 1 9.34 -36.30 41.24
C MET A 1 8.13 -36.33 40.30
N ILE A 2 6.92 -36.00 40.79
CA ILE A 2 5.67 -35.97 39.98
C ILE A 2 5.01 -34.58 40.04
N ASN A 3 5.47 -33.69 40.92
CA ASN A 3 4.86 -32.36 41.11
C ASN A 3 5.48 -31.24 40.25
N ASP A 4 6.58 -31.49 39.53
CA ASP A 4 7.23 -30.45 38.69
C ASP A 4 6.68 -30.40 37.26
N LEU A 5 5.83 -31.35 36.85
CA LEU A 5 5.15 -31.35 35.56
C LEU A 5 3.81 -30.58 35.56
N MET A 6 3.29 -30.19 36.73
CA MET A 6 2.01 -29.46 36.84
C MET A 6 2.14 -27.93 36.85
N ASN A 7 3.35 -27.38 36.69
CA ASN A 7 3.59 -25.93 36.67
C ASN A 7 3.96 -25.37 35.28
N VAL A 8 3.92 -26.19 34.22
CA VAL A 8 4.06 -25.71 32.84
C VAL A 8 2.72 -25.07 32.44
N GLY A 9 2.61 -23.74 32.62
CA GLY A 9 1.41 -22.96 32.28
C GLY A 9 0.88 -22.03 33.37
N LEU A 10 1.55 -21.88 34.52
CA LEU A 10 1.12 -20.93 35.55
C LEU A 10 1.75 -19.53 35.36
N ARG A 11 1.03 -18.73 34.56
CA ARG A 11 0.64 -17.32 34.79
C ARG A 11 1.72 -16.35 35.30
N LYS A 12 2.18 -15.47 34.41
CA LYS A 12 2.46 -14.06 34.78
C LYS A 12 1.19 -13.24 34.60
N GLU A 13 0.43 -13.08 35.68
CA GLU A 13 -0.84 -12.34 35.74
C GLU A 13 -0.72 -10.80 35.58
N GLY A 14 0.47 -10.24 35.30
CA GLY A 14 0.67 -8.78 35.26
C GLY A 14 1.00 -8.15 33.90
N PHE A 15 1.15 -8.94 32.83
CA PHE A 15 1.54 -8.40 31.50
C PHE A 15 0.32 -7.96 30.68
N TRP A 16 -0.76 -8.76 30.72
CA TRP A 16 -1.94 -8.62 29.87
C TRP A 16 -2.96 -7.57 30.33
N GLU A 17 -2.82 -7.01 31.53
CA GLU A 17 -3.67 -5.92 32.03
C GLU A 17 -3.33 -4.55 31.41
N SER A 18 -2.21 -4.45 30.68
CA SER A 18 -1.76 -3.22 30.01
C SER A 18 -2.29 -3.03 28.58
N LEU A 19 -2.99 -4.02 28.04
CA LEU A 19 -3.46 -4.05 26.65
C LEU A 19 -4.92 -3.59 26.54
N ASN A 20 -5.15 -2.61 25.67
CA ASN A 20 -6.42 -1.90 25.56
C ASN A 20 -7.35 -2.56 24.51
N PRO A 21 -8.44 -3.24 24.93
CA PRO A 21 -9.32 -4.02 24.05
C PRO A 21 -10.30 -3.19 23.20
N ARG A 22 -10.22 -1.85 23.22
CA ARG A 22 -11.21 -0.95 22.61
C ARG A 22 -10.99 -0.63 21.11
N LYS A 23 -10.06 -1.28 20.42
CA LYS A 23 -9.77 -0.99 18.99
C LYS A 23 -10.06 -2.19 18.10
N GLY A 24 -11.33 -2.56 17.97
CA GLY A 24 -11.76 -3.65 17.09
C GLY A 24 -11.42 -3.40 15.61
N PHE A 25 -11.71 -4.39 14.77
CA PHE A 25 -11.65 -4.31 13.31
C PHE A 25 -13.02 -3.86 12.76
N SER A 26 -13.04 -3.01 11.73
CA SER A 26 -14.30 -2.60 11.10
C SER A 26 -14.71 -3.65 10.06
N THR A 27 -15.97 -3.65 9.63
CA THR A 27 -16.43 -4.55 8.54
C THR A 27 -15.66 -4.35 7.23
N ASP A 28 -15.03 -3.18 7.06
CA ASP A 28 -14.23 -2.84 5.89
C ASP A 28 -12.75 -3.21 6.04
N ILE A 29 -12.25 -3.55 7.23
CA ILE A 29 -10.84 -3.90 7.46
C ILE A 29 -10.76 -5.08 8.41
N TRP A 30 -10.20 -6.22 7.99
CA TRP A 30 -10.10 -7.41 8.83
C TRP A 30 -8.81 -8.19 8.62
N ILE A 31 -8.39 -8.94 9.65
CA ILE A 31 -7.26 -9.87 9.57
C ILE A 31 -7.75 -11.21 9.00
N GLY A 32 -7.11 -11.64 7.93
CA GLY A 32 -7.37 -12.93 7.28
C GLY A 32 -6.60 -14.07 7.93
N GLU A 33 -5.87 -14.81 7.10
CA GLU A 33 -5.01 -15.90 7.58
C GLU A 33 -3.78 -15.34 8.31
N MET A 34 -3.49 -15.91 9.48
CA MET A 34 -2.27 -15.71 10.24
C MET A 34 -1.49 -17.02 10.35
N VAL A 35 -0.17 -16.90 10.28
CA VAL A 35 0.81 -17.94 10.56
C VAL A 35 1.71 -17.43 11.67
N ILE A 36 1.66 -18.11 12.81
CA ILE A 36 2.53 -17.84 13.96
C ILE A 36 3.42 -19.03 14.19
N SER A 37 4.63 -18.81 14.68
CA SER A 37 5.58 -19.89 14.92
C SER A 37 6.33 -19.73 16.22
N THR A 38 6.80 -20.86 16.73
CA THR A 38 7.71 -20.93 17.88
C THR A 38 8.76 -22.02 17.66
N SER A 39 9.83 -21.98 18.44
CA SER A 39 10.85 -23.03 18.46
C SER A 39 10.27 -24.34 18.98
N LEU A 40 10.74 -25.46 18.44
CA LEU A 40 10.42 -26.78 19.01
C LEU A 40 10.91 -26.92 20.47
N ASN A 41 11.89 -26.11 20.89
CA ASN A 41 12.35 -26.06 22.27
C ASN A 41 11.27 -25.55 23.24
N ASP A 42 10.30 -24.79 22.73
CA ASP A 42 9.21 -24.20 23.51
C ASP A 42 7.94 -25.06 23.47
N VAL A 43 8.02 -26.27 22.92
CA VAL A 43 6.91 -27.22 22.79
C VAL A 43 7.28 -28.55 23.45
N VAL A 44 6.29 -29.22 24.05
CA VAL A 44 6.37 -30.58 24.58
C VAL A 44 5.30 -31.43 23.92
N PHE A 45 5.67 -32.59 23.43
CA PHE A 45 4.74 -33.57 22.86
C PHE A 45 4.39 -34.61 23.91
N SER A 46 3.10 -34.89 24.08
CA SER A 46 2.68 -36.09 24.79
C SER A 46 3.03 -37.33 23.96
N GLU A 47 3.23 -38.46 24.64
CA GLU A 47 3.65 -39.71 24.01
C GLU A 47 2.66 -40.10 22.88
N ASN A 48 3.17 -40.31 21.66
CA ASN A 48 2.51 -40.72 20.40
C ASN A 48 2.19 -39.65 19.32
N ILE A 49 2.73 -38.43 19.36
CA ILE A 49 2.47 -37.41 18.30
C ILE A 49 3.47 -37.47 17.13
N GLU A 50 4.57 -38.23 17.27
CA GLU A 50 5.75 -38.23 16.37
C GLU A 50 5.48 -38.54 14.87
N ALA A 51 4.24 -38.79 14.43
CA ALA A 51 3.97 -39.25 13.07
C ALA A 51 3.31 -38.25 12.10
N LYS A 52 2.78 -37.09 12.54
CA LYS A 52 2.06 -36.17 11.64
C LYS A 52 2.80 -34.85 11.46
N ARG A 53 3.39 -34.65 10.27
CA ARG A 53 4.00 -33.37 9.85
C ARG A 53 3.00 -32.20 9.82
N GLU A 54 1.72 -32.51 9.64
CA GLU A 54 0.63 -31.55 9.67
C GLU A 54 -0.63 -32.17 10.32
N SER A 55 -1.37 -31.36 11.08
CA SER A 55 -2.68 -31.70 11.63
C SER A 55 -3.60 -30.49 11.61
N GLU A 56 -4.89 -30.67 11.34
CA GLU A 56 -5.89 -29.61 11.41
C GLU A 56 -6.86 -29.89 12.56
N LEU A 57 -7.06 -28.90 13.43
CA LEU A 57 -7.80 -29.02 14.67
C LEU A 57 -8.67 -27.78 14.87
N GLU A 58 -9.99 -27.95 14.82
CA GLU A 58 -10.96 -26.85 14.99
C GLU A 58 -10.79 -25.65 14.03
N GLY A 59 -10.07 -25.84 12.91
CA GLY A 59 -9.71 -24.79 11.94
C GLY A 59 -8.35 -24.14 12.16
N ILE A 60 -7.52 -24.71 13.06
CA ILE A 60 -6.10 -24.39 13.25
C ILE A 60 -5.29 -25.52 12.62
N LYS A 61 -4.48 -25.17 11.63
CA LYS A 61 -3.51 -26.07 11.03
C LYS A 61 -2.19 -25.96 11.80
N VAL A 62 -1.78 -27.05 12.41
CA VAL A 62 -0.46 -27.22 13.03
C VAL A 62 0.46 -27.88 12.01
N SER A 63 1.65 -27.35 11.84
CA SER A 63 2.68 -27.92 10.97
C SER A 63 4.05 -27.83 11.64
N PHE A 64 4.89 -28.81 11.38
CA PHE A 64 6.25 -28.86 11.94
C PHE A 64 7.28 -28.71 10.82
N THR A 65 8.20 -27.77 11.01
CA THR A 65 9.38 -27.60 10.17
C THR A 65 10.63 -28.05 10.92
N GLU A 66 11.79 -28.06 10.25
CA GLU A 66 13.07 -28.33 10.92
C GLU A 66 13.42 -27.26 11.98
N LEU A 67 12.81 -26.08 11.90
CA LEU A 67 13.15 -24.92 12.71
C LEU A 67 12.13 -24.65 13.84
N GLY A 68 10.89 -25.13 13.70
CA GLY A 68 9.83 -24.75 14.64
C GLY A 68 8.49 -25.42 14.39
N MET A 69 7.55 -25.14 15.29
CA MET A 69 6.14 -25.42 15.12
C MET A 69 5.44 -24.17 14.57
N GLN A 70 4.62 -24.35 13.54
CA GLN A 70 3.82 -23.30 12.92
C GLN A 70 2.33 -23.59 13.15
N LEU A 71 1.58 -22.54 13.49
CA LEU A 71 0.13 -22.55 13.61
C LEU A 71 -0.44 -21.61 12.55
N THR A 72 -1.25 -22.14 11.65
CA THR A 72 -1.97 -21.38 10.62
C THR A 72 -3.46 -21.39 10.92
N PHE A 73 -4.09 -20.22 10.98
CA PHE A 73 -5.52 -20.11 11.22
C PHE A 73 -6.08 -18.82 10.61
N ASN A 74 -7.38 -18.81 10.32
CA ASN A 74 -8.08 -17.59 9.94
C ASN A 74 -8.42 -16.80 11.20
N PHE A 75 -7.78 -15.66 11.39
CA PHE A 75 -7.90 -14.84 12.60
C PHE A 75 -9.34 -14.41 12.84
N GLU A 76 -10.02 -13.89 11.82
CA GLU A 76 -11.42 -13.45 11.92
C GLU A 76 -12.38 -14.58 12.34
N ARG A 77 -12.31 -15.74 11.68
CA ARG A 77 -13.15 -16.90 12.03
C ARG A 77 -12.85 -17.42 13.42
N PHE A 78 -11.58 -17.43 13.80
CA PHE A 78 -11.16 -17.83 15.13
C PHE A 78 -11.71 -16.85 16.17
N TRP A 79 -11.61 -15.55 15.90
CA TRP A 79 -12.15 -14.47 16.72
C TRP A 79 -13.66 -14.59 16.92
N GLN A 80 -14.43 -14.81 15.84
CA GLN A 80 -15.88 -14.97 15.90
C GLN A 80 -16.34 -16.22 16.68
N LYS A 81 -15.54 -17.30 16.71
CA LYS A 81 -15.84 -18.50 17.51
C LYS A 81 -15.64 -18.28 19.02
N ALA A 82 -14.76 -17.36 19.41
CA ALA A 82 -14.54 -16.98 20.79
C ALA A 82 -15.70 -16.08 21.30
N LYS A 83 -16.87 -16.66 21.60
CA LYS A 83 -18.07 -15.93 22.07
C LYS A 83 -17.79 -15.00 23.28
N GLY A 84 -18.33 -13.77 23.25
CA GLY A 84 -18.27 -12.75 24.31
C GLY A 84 -17.02 -11.85 24.24
N TYR A 85 -16.83 -10.90 25.17
CA TYR A 85 -15.64 -10.02 25.22
C TYR A 85 -14.34 -10.86 25.23
N PRO A 86 -13.58 -10.92 24.11
CA PRO A 86 -12.41 -11.77 24.02
C PRO A 86 -11.22 -11.00 24.58
N THR A 87 -10.61 -11.51 25.64
CA THR A 87 -9.27 -11.12 26.04
C THR A 87 -8.26 -11.99 25.29
N HIS A 88 -7.01 -11.53 25.06
CA HIS A 88 -5.95 -12.38 24.50
C HIS A 88 -5.78 -13.69 25.28
N ARG A 89 -6.09 -13.68 26.58
CA ARG A 89 -6.17 -14.89 27.42
C ARG A 89 -7.15 -15.93 26.86
N ARG A 90 -8.32 -15.54 26.34
CA ARG A 90 -9.25 -16.47 25.68
C ARG A 90 -8.70 -17.02 24.37
N ILE A 91 -7.98 -16.23 23.59
CA ILE A 91 -7.34 -16.69 22.35
C ILE A 91 -6.28 -17.74 22.66
N ALA A 92 -5.36 -17.42 23.58
CA ALA A 92 -4.33 -18.33 24.03
C ALA A 92 -4.95 -19.57 24.69
N ASP A 93 -5.99 -19.42 25.51
CA ASP A 93 -6.68 -20.54 26.16
C ASP A 93 -7.37 -21.46 25.14
N ILE A 94 -8.00 -20.91 24.10
CA ILE A 94 -8.61 -21.70 23.02
C ILE A 94 -7.51 -22.43 22.23
N LEU A 95 -6.46 -21.72 21.78
CA LEU A 95 -5.34 -22.34 21.08
C LEU A 95 -4.67 -23.43 21.93
N ASN A 96 -4.42 -23.15 23.20
CA ASN A 96 -3.82 -24.09 24.14
C ASN A 96 -4.72 -25.30 24.38
N LYS A 97 -6.03 -25.10 24.54
CA LYS A 97 -6.99 -26.21 24.64
C LYS A 97 -6.95 -27.09 23.40
N THR A 98 -7.04 -26.51 22.21
CA THR A 98 -7.02 -27.24 20.93
C THR A 98 -5.70 -28.01 20.74
N LEU A 99 -4.57 -27.42 21.14
CA LEU A 99 -3.25 -28.09 21.08
C LEU A 99 -3.11 -29.22 22.11
N ILE A 100 -3.55 -29.01 23.35
CA ILE A 100 -3.51 -30.03 24.42
C ILE A 100 -4.37 -31.25 24.06
N GLU A 101 -5.53 -31.05 23.44
CA GLU A 101 -6.38 -32.15 22.95
C GLU A 101 -5.66 -33.02 21.91
N SER A 102 -4.69 -32.44 21.22
CA SER A 102 -3.80 -33.15 20.28
C SER A 102 -2.46 -33.54 20.88
N GLY A 103 -2.33 -33.36 22.20
CA GLY A 103 -1.18 -33.72 23.01
C GLY A 103 0.02 -32.78 22.88
N ILE A 104 -0.16 -31.61 22.29
CA ILE A 104 0.88 -30.59 22.15
C ILE A 104 0.74 -29.62 23.32
N ILE A 105 1.83 -29.44 24.09
CA ILE A 105 1.89 -28.51 25.22
C ILE A 105 2.89 -27.41 24.88
N VAL A 106 2.41 -26.17 24.88
CA VAL A 106 3.26 -24.98 24.71
C VAL A 106 3.81 -24.57 26.08
N LYS A 107 5.13 -24.39 26.18
CA LYS A 107 5.82 -23.97 27.41
C LYS A 107 5.66 -22.48 27.68
N ASP A 108 5.80 -21.68 26.63
CA ASP A 108 5.76 -20.22 26.69
C ASP A 108 5.08 -19.66 25.43
N TRP A 109 3.94 -18.98 25.60
CA TRP A 109 3.22 -18.36 24.49
C TRP A 109 3.89 -17.07 24.01
N ASP A 110 4.71 -16.42 24.84
CA ASP A 110 5.43 -15.19 24.48
C ASP A 110 6.53 -15.46 23.44
N SER A 111 6.91 -16.73 23.27
CA SER A 111 7.86 -17.21 22.26
C SER A 111 7.29 -17.23 20.83
N PHE A 112 5.97 -17.07 20.68
CA PHE A 112 5.35 -17.08 19.36
C PHE A 112 5.49 -15.74 18.65
N PHE A 113 6.01 -15.79 17.44
CA PHE A 113 6.11 -14.64 16.57
C PHE A 113 5.29 -14.84 15.29
N ILE A 114 4.89 -13.71 14.70
CA ILE A 114 4.16 -13.71 13.43
C ILE A 114 5.17 -13.97 12.32
N GLU A 115 4.98 -15.06 11.58
CA GLU A 115 5.74 -15.31 10.35
C GLU A 115 5.02 -14.69 9.15
N ARG A 116 3.69 -14.87 9.09
CA ARG A 116 2.87 -14.37 7.99
C ARG A 116 1.53 -13.90 8.52
N ALA A 117 1.03 -12.81 7.95
CA ALA A 117 -0.34 -12.37 8.19
C ALA A 117 -0.93 -11.76 6.93
N THR A 118 -2.23 -11.94 6.80
CA THR A 118 -3.02 -11.35 5.72
C THR A 118 -3.88 -10.23 6.29
N PHE A 119 -3.75 -9.03 5.75
CA PHE A 119 -4.61 -7.89 6.06
C PHE A 119 -5.50 -7.62 4.85
N ASN A 120 -6.80 -7.47 5.09
CA ASN A 120 -7.75 -7.21 4.03
C ASN A 120 -8.44 -5.88 4.31
N CYS A 121 -8.70 -5.15 3.24
CA CYS A 121 -9.55 -3.98 3.29
C CYS A 121 -10.45 -3.88 2.06
N LYS A 122 -11.60 -3.26 2.25
CA LYS A 122 -12.62 -3.04 1.23
C LYS A 122 -12.78 -1.53 1.02
N PHE A 123 -12.76 -1.12 -0.24
CA PHE A 123 -13.01 0.27 -0.63
C PHE A 123 -14.15 0.37 -1.63
N TYR A 124 -14.99 1.39 -1.44
CA TYR A 124 -16.02 1.76 -2.40
C TYR A 124 -15.53 2.93 -3.26
N LEU A 125 -15.35 2.67 -4.56
CA LEU A 125 -14.95 3.65 -5.56
C LEU A 125 -16.09 3.92 -6.52
N HIS A 126 -16.33 5.19 -6.85
CA HIS A 126 -17.24 5.53 -7.94
C HIS A 126 -16.70 5.00 -9.28
N SER A 127 -17.60 4.84 -10.25
CA SER A 127 -17.31 4.21 -11.55
C SER A 127 -16.10 4.83 -12.28
N GLU A 128 -15.93 6.15 -12.22
CA GLU A 128 -14.79 6.84 -12.84
C GLU A 128 -13.45 6.47 -12.20
N ASP A 129 -13.38 6.49 -10.86
CA ASP A 129 -12.16 6.17 -10.11
C ASP A 129 -11.81 4.68 -10.22
N LEU A 130 -12.83 3.81 -10.18
CA LEU A 130 -12.67 2.38 -10.39
C LEU A 130 -12.13 2.07 -11.79
N SER A 131 -12.72 2.67 -12.83
CA SER A 131 -12.28 2.51 -14.21
C SER A 131 -10.84 3.00 -14.40
N PHE A 132 -10.49 4.13 -13.76
CA PHE A 132 -9.15 4.67 -13.79
C PHE A 132 -8.14 3.77 -13.09
N LEU A 133 -8.45 3.25 -11.90
CA LEU A 133 -7.59 2.31 -11.18
C LEU A 133 -7.37 1.01 -11.98
N LYS A 134 -8.42 0.45 -12.60
CA LYS A 134 -8.30 -0.73 -13.48
C LYS A 134 -7.36 -0.47 -14.66
N LYS A 135 -7.51 0.68 -15.33
CA LYS A 135 -6.62 1.07 -16.45
C LYS A 135 -5.19 1.31 -15.99
N LEU A 136 -5.01 1.90 -14.81
CA LEU A 136 -3.70 2.13 -14.21
C LEU A 136 -2.98 0.81 -13.94
N LEU A 137 -3.65 -0.14 -13.27
CA LEU A 137 -3.10 -1.47 -12.99
C LEU A 137 -2.83 -2.27 -14.27
N LEU A 138 -3.72 -2.19 -15.26
CA LEU A 138 -3.49 -2.79 -16.58
C LEU A 138 -2.22 -2.22 -17.24
N ARG A 139 -2.02 -0.90 -17.18
CA ARG A 139 -0.81 -0.27 -17.71
C ARG A 139 0.44 -0.73 -16.95
N MET A 140 0.37 -0.76 -15.62
CA MET A 140 1.46 -1.26 -14.78
C MET A 140 1.78 -2.73 -15.05
N ALA A 141 0.77 -3.54 -15.41
CA ALA A 141 0.98 -4.93 -15.78
C ALA A 141 1.70 -5.07 -17.14
N VAL A 142 1.38 -4.20 -18.11
CA VAL A 142 2.10 -4.14 -19.40
C VAL A 142 3.57 -3.74 -19.21
N GLU A 143 3.89 -3.00 -18.15
CA GLU A 143 5.25 -2.58 -17.81
C GLU A 143 5.94 -3.54 -16.81
N ASP A 144 5.37 -4.72 -16.57
CA ASP A 144 5.89 -5.74 -15.64
C ASP A 144 6.08 -5.25 -14.18
N ILE A 145 5.39 -4.18 -13.77
CA ILE A 145 5.42 -3.65 -12.40
C ILE A 145 4.48 -4.44 -11.48
N VAL A 146 3.34 -4.86 -12.01
CA VAL A 146 2.36 -5.72 -11.29
C VAL A 146 2.02 -6.95 -12.14
N LYS A 147 1.70 -8.07 -11.50
CA LYS A 147 1.27 -9.30 -12.18
C LYS A 147 -0.24 -9.37 -12.25
N ALA A 148 -0.79 -9.59 -13.44
CA ALA A 148 -2.20 -9.93 -13.61
C ALA A 148 -2.40 -11.44 -13.36
N LYS A 149 -3.11 -11.81 -12.29
CA LYS A 149 -3.48 -13.21 -12.02
C LYS A 149 -4.65 -13.66 -12.91
N ASN A 150 -5.58 -12.74 -13.16
CA ASN A 150 -6.72 -12.86 -14.07
C ASN A 150 -7.26 -11.45 -14.39
N ASP A 151 -8.36 -11.35 -15.16
CA ASP A 151 -8.94 -10.07 -15.59
C ASP A 151 -9.40 -9.15 -14.43
N ALA A 152 -9.56 -9.69 -13.22
CA ALA A 152 -10.07 -8.99 -12.05
C ALA A 152 -9.05 -8.86 -10.91
N VAL A 153 -7.85 -9.43 -11.02
CA VAL A 153 -6.88 -9.50 -9.91
C VAL A 153 -5.48 -9.12 -10.36
N TYR A 154 -4.90 -8.13 -9.69
CA TYR A 154 -3.55 -7.61 -9.92
C TYR A 154 -2.73 -7.68 -8.64
N VAL A 155 -1.46 -8.07 -8.74
CA VAL A 155 -0.58 -8.25 -7.58
C VAL A 155 0.74 -7.53 -7.78
N LEU A 156 1.08 -6.66 -6.84
CA LEU A 156 2.42 -6.13 -6.65
C LEU A 156 3.14 -7.05 -5.67
N GLU A 157 4.13 -7.79 -6.15
CA GLU A 157 4.96 -8.68 -5.33
C GLU A 157 6.24 -7.95 -4.92
N ASP A 158 6.56 -8.03 -3.63
CA ASP A 158 7.81 -7.58 -3.03
C ASP A 158 8.38 -8.73 -2.19
N TYR A 159 9.65 -8.64 -1.79
CA TYR A 159 10.28 -9.67 -0.97
C TYR A 159 9.57 -9.86 0.38
N ASN A 160 9.06 -8.77 0.96
CA ASN A 160 8.47 -8.78 2.30
C ASN A 160 6.94 -8.81 2.31
N TYR A 161 6.29 -8.54 1.17
CA TYR A 161 4.85 -8.51 1.07
C TYR A 161 4.33 -8.70 -0.36
N ASP A 162 3.10 -9.18 -0.46
CA ASP A 162 2.30 -9.11 -1.67
C ASP A 162 1.12 -8.16 -1.44
N LEU A 163 0.95 -7.18 -2.32
CA LEU A 163 -0.20 -6.27 -2.34
C LEU A 163 -1.09 -6.63 -3.53
N GLU A 164 -2.26 -7.17 -3.24
CA GLU A 164 -3.24 -7.62 -4.24
C GLU A 164 -4.44 -6.69 -4.30
N PHE A 165 -4.82 -6.33 -5.53
CA PHE A 165 -6.04 -5.61 -5.86
C PHE A 165 -6.99 -6.57 -6.57
N ALA A 166 -8.12 -6.87 -5.95
CA ALA A 166 -9.17 -7.70 -6.51
C ALA A 166 -10.44 -6.87 -6.72
N PHE A 167 -10.98 -6.94 -7.94
CA PHE A 167 -12.20 -6.25 -8.33
C PHE A 167 -13.41 -7.19 -8.25
N GLY A 168 -14.55 -6.68 -7.80
CA GLY A 168 -15.80 -7.42 -7.86
C GLY A 168 -16.16 -7.84 -9.30
N ASN A 169 -16.84 -8.99 -9.44
CA ASN A 169 -17.17 -9.61 -10.72
C ASN A 169 -18.43 -9.01 -11.39
N GLY A 170 -19.18 -8.14 -10.70
CA GLY A 170 -20.35 -7.47 -11.26
C GLY A 170 -19.98 -6.28 -12.16
N GLU A 171 -20.71 -6.08 -13.26
CA GLU A 171 -20.56 -4.92 -14.16
C GLU A 171 -20.75 -3.56 -13.45
N HIS A 172 -21.35 -3.57 -12.26
CA HIS A 172 -21.60 -2.39 -11.42
C HIS A 172 -20.88 -2.46 -10.06
N ASP A 173 -19.98 -3.42 -9.86
CA ASP A 173 -19.26 -3.54 -8.60
C ASP A 173 -18.32 -2.35 -8.43
N SER A 174 -18.72 -1.45 -7.55
CA SER A 174 -17.97 -0.28 -7.10
C SER A 174 -16.93 -0.64 -6.03
N VAL A 175 -16.62 -1.92 -5.88
CA VAL A 175 -15.84 -2.45 -4.77
C VAL A 175 -14.46 -2.89 -5.24
N VAL A 176 -13.45 -2.44 -4.52
CA VAL A 176 -12.08 -2.94 -4.61
C VAL A 176 -11.73 -3.60 -3.29
N HIS A 177 -11.36 -4.87 -3.37
CA HIS A 177 -10.76 -5.61 -2.27
C HIS A 177 -9.26 -5.49 -2.38
N ILE A 178 -8.62 -4.95 -1.36
CA ILE A 178 -7.18 -4.87 -1.26
C ILE A 178 -6.74 -5.86 -0.20
N ARG A 179 -5.83 -6.76 -0.57
CA ARG A 179 -5.27 -7.77 0.31
C ARG A 179 -3.77 -7.58 0.38
N ILE A 180 -3.23 -7.49 1.59
CA ILE A 180 -1.79 -7.46 1.84
C ILE A 180 -1.41 -8.75 2.55
N VAL A 181 -0.54 -9.54 1.94
CA VAL A 181 0.09 -10.69 2.59
C VAL A 181 1.49 -10.27 3.00
N VAL A 182 1.74 -10.13 4.29
CA VAL A 182 3.07 -9.80 4.81
C VAL A 182 3.77 -11.09 5.21
N THR A 183 4.96 -11.32 4.67
CA THR A 183 5.81 -12.51 4.91
C THR A 183 7.11 -12.14 5.64
N GLY A 184 7.52 -10.87 5.60
CA GLY A 184 8.72 -10.34 6.26
C GLY A 184 8.41 -9.59 7.55
N PHE A 185 7.62 -10.18 8.46
CA PHE A 185 7.13 -9.48 9.67
C PHE A 185 8.25 -8.95 10.57
N SER A 186 9.36 -9.67 10.71
CA SER A 186 10.48 -9.22 11.53
C SER A 186 11.11 -7.91 11.00
N GLN A 187 11.23 -7.79 9.67
CA GLN A 187 11.77 -6.60 9.02
C GLN A 187 10.76 -5.44 9.08
N MET A 188 9.48 -5.72 8.86
CA MET A 188 8.43 -4.70 8.96
C MET A 188 8.23 -4.20 10.39
N ALA A 189 8.33 -5.08 11.39
CA ALA A 189 8.22 -4.71 12.80
C ALA A 189 9.29 -3.68 13.17
N GLU A 190 10.53 -3.84 12.68
CA GLU A 190 11.59 -2.87 12.87
C GLU A 190 11.32 -1.54 12.13
N GLU A 191 10.88 -1.59 10.87
CA GLU A 191 10.52 -0.39 10.08
C GLU A 191 9.42 0.45 10.74
N TYR A 192 8.45 -0.19 11.38
CA TYR A 192 7.25 0.46 11.93
C TYR A 192 7.30 0.63 13.46
N GLY A 193 8.33 0.14 14.13
CA GLY A 193 8.44 0.16 15.59
C GLY A 193 7.37 -0.68 16.29
N MET A 194 6.93 -1.75 15.65
CA MET A 194 5.88 -2.67 16.14
C MET A 194 6.52 -3.87 16.84
N SER A 195 5.74 -4.56 17.67
CA SER A 195 6.15 -5.86 18.21
C SER A 195 5.87 -6.96 17.18
N TYR A 196 6.74 -7.97 17.15
CA TYR A 196 6.61 -9.15 16.29
C TYR A 196 5.79 -10.27 16.93
N GLN A 197 5.37 -10.08 18.19
CA GLN A 197 4.56 -11.05 18.92
C GLN A 197 3.12 -11.01 18.41
N PHE A 198 2.51 -12.18 18.21
CA PHE A 198 1.20 -12.28 17.57
C PHE A 198 0.06 -11.66 18.38
N ASP A 199 0.25 -11.56 19.69
CA ASP A 199 -0.67 -10.98 20.66
C ASP A 199 -0.58 -9.45 20.78
N SER A 200 0.31 -8.83 20.01
CA SER A 200 0.57 -7.40 20.07
C SER A 200 0.02 -6.61 18.89
N ILE A 201 -0.53 -7.27 17.86
CA ILE A 201 -1.12 -6.59 16.70
C ILE A 201 -2.39 -5.86 17.11
N ASP A 202 -2.40 -4.53 16.97
CA ASP A 202 -3.61 -3.72 17.09
C ASP A 202 -4.06 -3.09 15.75
N LEU A 203 -5.24 -2.46 15.74
CA LEU A 203 -5.77 -1.79 14.54
C LEU A 203 -4.85 -0.67 14.02
N THR A 204 -4.12 0.00 14.92
CA THR A 204 -3.15 1.06 14.58
C THR A 204 -1.98 0.49 13.77
N ASP A 205 -1.50 -0.68 14.16
CA ASP A 205 -0.45 -1.42 13.46
C ASP A 205 -0.94 -1.81 12.06
N VAL A 206 -2.15 -2.39 11.98
CA VAL A 206 -2.78 -2.75 10.70
C VAL A 206 -2.95 -1.54 9.78
N PHE A 207 -3.44 -0.40 10.29
CA PHE A 207 -3.56 0.83 9.52
C PHE A 207 -2.20 1.34 9.04
N SER A 208 -1.16 1.20 9.85
CA SER A 208 0.19 1.63 9.47
C SER A 208 0.75 0.75 8.37
N ILE A 209 0.63 -0.58 8.49
CA ILE A 209 1.04 -1.55 7.46
C ILE A 209 0.29 -1.29 6.15
N LEU A 210 -1.04 -1.21 6.18
CA LEU A 210 -1.86 -1.00 4.99
C LEU A 210 -1.51 0.32 4.29
N ASN A 211 -1.49 1.44 5.03
CA ASN A 211 -1.17 2.75 4.45
C ASN A 211 0.25 2.83 3.89
N ASN A 212 1.24 2.24 4.56
CA ASN A 212 2.63 2.28 4.10
C ASN A 212 2.82 1.48 2.81
N ASN A 213 2.22 0.29 2.71
CA ASN A 213 2.30 -0.51 1.49
C ASN A 213 1.49 0.10 0.33
N LEU A 214 0.35 0.74 0.60
CA LEU A 214 -0.36 1.54 -0.40
C LEU A 214 0.45 2.77 -0.85
N ALA A 215 1.15 3.43 0.07
CA ALA A 215 2.05 4.53 -0.28
C ALA A 215 3.21 4.08 -1.17
N LYS A 216 3.80 2.89 -0.89
CA LYS A 216 4.82 2.26 -1.77
C LYS A 216 4.25 2.02 -3.17
N PHE A 217 3.03 1.50 -3.29
CA PHE A 217 2.34 1.36 -4.58
C PHE A 217 2.20 2.71 -5.32
N PHE A 218 1.72 3.76 -4.66
CA PHE A 218 1.58 5.08 -5.29
C PHE A 218 2.94 5.72 -5.63
N ALA A 219 4.02 5.37 -4.94
CA ALA A 219 5.36 5.78 -5.32
C ALA A 219 5.79 5.15 -6.65
N LEU A 220 5.45 3.88 -6.89
CA LEU A 220 5.69 3.21 -8.19
C LEU A 220 4.86 3.85 -9.30
N VAL A 221 3.61 4.24 -9.02
CA VAL A 221 2.77 4.99 -9.99
C VAL A 221 3.44 6.30 -10.44
N ARG A 222 4.33 6.90 -9.64
CA ARG A 222 5.08 8.09 -10.08
C ARG A 222 6.02 7.84 -11.25
N SER A 223 6.54 6.63 -11.39
CA SER A 223 7.46 6.30 -12.49
C SER A 223 6.79 6.31 -13.87
N ILE A 224 5.47 6.14 -13.92
CA ILE A 224 4.68 6.09 -15.16
C ILE A 224 3.94 7.40 -15.46
N ARG A 225 4.15 8.42 -14.62
CA ARG A 225 3.54 9.74 -14.77
C ARG A 225 4.40 10.64 -15.65
N VAL A 226 3.76 11.64 -16.24
CA VAL A 226 4.49 12.73 -16.89
C VAL A 226 5.22 13.51 -15.80
N ASP A 227 6.49 13.83 -16.05
CA ASP A 227 7.31 14.61 -15.14
C ASP A 227 6.62 15.94 -14.79
N ALA A 228 6.65 16.31 -13.51
CA ALA A 228 6.08 17.56 -13.03
C ALA A 228 6.70 18.79 -13.71
N ASP A 229 7.96 18.72 -14.12
CA ASP A 229 8.63 19.80 -14.82
C ASP A 229 8.08 19.98 -16.24
N TRP A 230 7.67 18.90 -16.91
CA TRP A 230 6.97 19.01 -18.20
C TRP A 230 5.60 19.65 -18.06
N ILE A 231 4.89 19.39 -16.96
CA ILE A 231 3.61 20.06 -16.67
C ILE A 231 3.84 21.57 -16.49
N LYS A 232 4.86 21.98 -15.72
CA LYS A 232 5.23 23.40 -15.55
C LYS A 232 5.59 24.08 -16.88
N VAL A 233 6.34 23.39 -17.73
CA VAL A 233 6.68 23.91 -19.07
C VAL A 233 5.39 24.17 -19.87
N LEU A 234 4.46 23.21 -19.90
CA LEU A 234 3.17 23.39 -20.59
C LEU A 234 2.35 24.56 -20.00
N GLU A 235 2.35 24.75 -18.69
CA GLU A 235 1.69 25.90 -18.05
C GLU A 235 2.26 27.23 -18.52
N ILE A 236 3.59 27.34 -18.65
CA ILE A 236 4.26 28.53 -19.16
C ILE A 236 3.89 28.78 -20.62
N LEU A 237 4.05 27.77 -21.48
CA LEU A 237 3.81 27.90 -22.92
C LEU A 237 2.34 28.23 -23.23
N THR A 238 1.41 27.74 -22.41
CA THR A 238 -0.01 27.98 -22.59
C THR A 238 -0.51 29.28 -21.93
N SER A 239 0.35 29.98 -21.19
CA SER A 239 -0.04 31.16 -20.42
C SER A 239 -0.50 32.31 -21.32
N PRO A 240 -1.49 33.12 -20.88
CA PRO A 240 -1.91 34.31 -21.63
C PRO A 240 -0.81 35.36 -21.82
N GLN A 241 0.15 35.44 -20.89
CA GLN A 241 1.26 36.38 -20.94
C GLN A 241 2.21 36.09 -22.12
N MET A 242 2.38 34.81 -22.48
CA MET A 242 3.18 34.42 -23.64
C MET A 242 2.53 34.89 -24.96
N SER A 243 1.21 34.74 -25.13
CA SER A 243 0.54 35.22 -26.36
C SER A 243 0.55 36.75 -26.46
N ASN A 244 0.27 37.45 -25.36
CA ASN A 244 0.25 38.92 -25.37
C ASN A 244 1.61 39.53 -25.71
N SER A 245 2.69 38.78 -25.48
CA SER A 245 4.05 39.21 -25.80
C SER A 245 4.58 38.60 -27.11
N TYR A 246 3.88 37.63 -27.71
CA TYR A 246 4.36 36.91 -28.90
C TYR A 246 4.63 37.85 -30.08
N ASP A 247 3.66 38.63 -30.53
CA ASP A 247 3.83 39.51 -31.70
C ASP A 247 4.94 40.54 -31.47
N LYS A 248 4.99 41.13 -30.27
CA LYS A 248 6.03 42.08 -29.86
C LYS A 248 7.42 41.44 -29.84
N ASN A 249 7.55 40.25 -29.25
CA ASN A 249 8.82 39.55 -29.15
C ASN A 249 9.27 39.03 -30.53
N ARG A 250 8.34 38.62 -31.40
CA ARG A 250 8.63 38.25 -32.79
C ARG A 250 9.23 39.43 -33.56
N GLU A 251 8.61 40.61 -33.47
CA GLU A 251 9.10 41.83 -34.12
C GLU A 251 10.50 42.24 -33.60
N ILE A 252 10.73 42.13 -32.28
CA ILE A 252 12.04 42.38 -31.68
C ILE A 252 13.07 41.36 -32.21
N LEU A 253 12.74 40.07 -32.27
CA LEU A 253 13.63 39.03 -32.79
C LEU A 253 13.95 39.22 -34.26
N ASP A 254 12.97 39.57 -35.10
CA ASP A 254 13.20 39.88 -36.51
C ASP A 254 14.13 41.09 -36.68
N THR A 255 13.96 42.11 -35.83
CA THR A 255 14.86 43.26 -35.77
C THR A 255 16.29 42.84 -35.38
N GLN A 256 16.47 42.09 -34.29
CA GLN A 256 17.78 41.60 -33.87
C GLN A 256 18.45 40.73 -34.94
N LYS A 257 17.68 39.86 -35.59
CA LYS A 257 18.13 39.03 -36.70
C LYS A 257 18.63 39.88 -37.88
N SER A 258 17.92 40.97 -38.22
CA SER A 258 18.33 41.88 -39.29
C SER A 258 19.62 42.64 -38.98
N LEU A 259 19.92 42.85 -37.69
CA LEU A 259 21.10 43.59 -37.22
C LEU A 259 22.34 42.69 -37.05
N ALA A 260 22.15 41.38 -36.89
CA ALA A 260 23.23 40.42 -36.67
C ALA A 260 24.33 40.36 -37.77
N PRO A 261 24.01 40.50 -39.08
CA PRO A 261 25.03 40.43 -40.14
C PRO A 261 25.99 41.61 -40.17
N ASP A 262 25.51 42.83 -39.83
CA ASP A 262 26.30 44.06 -39.94
C ASP A 262 25.75 45.18 -39.05
N LEU A 263 26.19 45.22 -37.79
CA LEU A 263 25.91 46.36 -36.91
C LEU A 263 27.06 47.36 -37.01
N GLY A 264 26.94 48.36 -37.89
CA GLY A 264 27.95 49.40 -38.04
C GLY A 264 29.31 48.88 -38.56
N ARG A 265 29.30 47.93 -39.50
CA ARG A 265 30.48 47.22 -40.07
C ARG A 265 31.17 46.23 -39.14
N ILE A 266 30.54 45.91 -38.00
CA ILE A 266 30.96 44.82 -37.13
C ILE A 266 30.11 43.59 -37.49
N HIS A 267 30.76 42.54 -37.99
CA HIS A 267 30.12 41.25 -38.30
C HIS A 267 29.89 40.46 -37.00
N ILE A 268 28.86 40.85 -36.25
CA ILE A 268 28.53 40.25 -34.94
C ILE A 268 28.29 38.74 -35.08
N ASP A 269 27.59 38.30 -36.13
CA ASP A 269 27.36 36.87 -36.37
C ASP A 269 28.67 36.09 -36.50
N LYS A 270 29.65 36.64 -37.22
CA LYS A 270 30.97 36.03 -37.41
C LYS A 270 31.77 35.98 -36.11
N ILE A 271 31.74 37.05 -35.32
CA ILE A 271 32.40 37.08 -34.00
C ILE A 271 31.77 36.04 -33.06
N TYR A 272 30.44 35.93 -33.05
CA TYR A 272 29.72 34.96 -32.25
C TYR A 272 30.04 33.52 -32.68
N GLU A 273 30.05 33.26 -33.98
CA GLU A 273 30.40 31.97 -34.57
C GLU A 273 31.86 31.58 -34.30
N ASP A 274 32.79 32.52 -34.43
CA ASP A 274 34.22 32.28 -34.15
C ASP A 274 34.46 31.90 -32.67
N VAL A 275 33.63 32.39 -31.74
CA VAL A 275 33.75 32.11 -30.28
C VAL A 275 32.99 30.86 -29.86
N LEU A 276 31.76 30.67 -30.35
CA LEU A 276 30.83 29.65 -29.86
C LEU A 276 30.64 28.48 -30.83
N GLY A 277 31.17 28.57 -32.05
CA GLY A 277 31.08 27.53 -33.07
C GLY A 277 29.70 27.36 -33.70
N ILE A 278 28.75 28.27 -33.43
CA ILE A 278 27.40 28.27 -34.01
C ILE A 278 27.05 29.68 -34.49
N SER A 279 26.39 29.80 -35.65
CA SER A 279 25.91 31.10 -36.14
C SER A 279 24.77 31.63 -35.25
N LEU A 280 24.89 32.89 -34.81
CA LEU A 280 23.84 33.62 -34.10
C LEU A 280 22.58 33.74 -34.96
N HIS A 281 22.74 33.96 -36.26
CA HIS A 281 21.63 33.99 -37.22
C HIS A 281 20.85 32.67 -37.22
N SER A 282 21.54 31.53 -37.15
CA SER A 282 20.91 30.21 -37.04
C SER A 282 20.13 30.06 -35.73
N VAL A 283 20.71 30.49 -34.60
CA VAL A 283 20.04 30.45 -33.29
C VAL A 283 18.77 31.31 -33.27
N LEU A 284 18.85 32.55 -33.75
CA LEU A 284 17.71 33.47 -33.81
C LEU A 284 16.60 32.94 -34.72
N ASN A 285 16.95 32.28 -35.84
CA ASN A 285 15.98 31.61 -36.70
C ASN A 285 15.29 30.43 -36.00
N GLY A 286 16.05 29.60 -35.28
CA GLY A 286 15.52 28.50 -34.50
C GLY A 286 14.52 28.99 -33.44
N LEU A 287 14.88 30.04 -32.70
CA LEU A 287 14.00 30.66 -31.69
C LEU A 287 12.71 31.22 -32.29
N ASN A 288 12.80 31.96 -33.40
CA ASN A 288 11.61 32.52 -34.06
C ASN A 288 10.68 31.39 -34.57
N THR A 289 11.26 30.35 -35.16
CA THR A 289 10.50 29.16 -35.61
C THR A 289 9.82 28.46 -34.44
N TRP A 290 10.54 28.19 -33.35
CA TRP A 290 9.99 27.57 -32.15
C TRP A 290 8.85 28.39 -31.53
N MET A 291 9.00 29.71 -31.43
CA MET A 291 7.93 30.58 -30.92
C MET A 291 6.69 30.52 -31.80
N LYS A 292 6.87 30.60 -33.12
CA LYS A 292 5.77 30.55 -34.09
C LYS A 292 5.03 29.21 -34.05
N ASP A 293 5.77 28.12 -34.01
CA ASP A 293 5.20 26.78 -33.96
C ASP A 293 4.48 26.54 -32.64
N THR A 294 5.05 26.99 -31.52
CA THR A 294 4.41 26.91 -30.19
C THR A 294 3.10 27.68 -30.13
N GLU A 295 3.07 28.93 -30.64
CA GLU A 295 1.83 29.73 -30.68
C GLU A 295 0.78 29.07 -31.57
N LYS A 296 1.20 28.48 -32.71
CA LYS A 296 0.31 27.78 -33.63
C LYS A 296 -0.38 26.56 -33.00
N VAL A 297 0.31 25.83 -32.12
CA VAL A 297 -0.25 24.62 -31.46
C VAL A 297 -0.73 24.89 -30.03
N LYS A 298 -0.89 26.17 -29.64
CA LYS A 298 -1.17 26.55 -28.27
C LYS A 298 -2.47 25.95 -27.73
N SER A 299 -3.53 25.91 -28.54
CA SER A 299 -4.81 25.29 -28.17
C SER A 299 -4.64 23.82 -27.80
N GLU A 300 -3.87 23.09 -28.59
CA GLU A 300 -3.57 21.69 -28.42
C GLU A 300 -2.72 21.47 -27.15
N LEU A 301 -1.74 22.34 -26.90
CA LEU A 301 -0.96 22.34 -25.65
C LEU A 301 -1.86 22.61 -24.43
N GLN A 302 -2.83 23.51 -24.53
CA GLN A 302 -3.82 23.76 -23.47
C GLN A 302 -4.70 22.54 -23.21
N HIS A 303 -5.13 21.85 -24.26
CA HIS A 303 -5.89 20.60 -24.13
C HIS A 303 -5.05 19.49 -23.48
N ALA A 304 -3.79 19.34 -23.90
CA ALA A 304 -2.85 18.40 -23.29
C ALA A 304 -2.64 18.69 -21.80
N LEU A 305 -2.39 19.96 -21.43
CA LEU A 305 -2.24 20.37 -20.04
C LEU A 305 -3.47 20.07 -19.19
N ARG A 306 -4.68 20.36 -19.71
CA ARG A 306 -5.95 20.03 -19.01
C ARG A 306 -6.09 18.53 -18.78
N PHE A 307 -5.72 17.71 -19.76
CA PHE A 307 -5.75 16.27 -19.64
C PHE A 307 -4.76 15.75 -18.58
N LEU A 308 -3.50 16.22 -18.61
CA LEU A 308 -2.49 15.84 -17.63
C LEU A 308 -2.90 16.25 -16.20
N ASN A 309 -3.38 17.47 -16.02
CA ASN A 309 -3.87 17.95 -14.72
C ASN A 309 -5.08 17.15 -14.22
N ARG A 310 -5.94 16.67 -15.12
CA ARG A 310 -7.05 15.78 -14.75
C ARG A 310 -6.53 14.42 -14.27
N ASN A 311 -5.59 13.81 -14.99
CA ASN A 311 -5.00 12.53 -14.59
C ASN A 311 -4.32 12.63 -13.23
N GLU A 312 -3.54 13.70 -13.00
CA GLU A 312 -2.91 14.00 -11.72
C GLU A 312 -3.91 14.07 -10.57
N ARG A 313 -5.03 14.78 -10.80
CA ARG A 313 -6.11 14.85 -9.83
C ARG A 313 -6.76 13.50 -9.57
N MET A 314 -6.95 12.66 -10.59
CA MET A 314 -7.53 11.32 -10.40
C MET A 314 -6.61 10.41 -9.58
N ILE A 315 -5.28 10.50 -9.78
CA ILE A 315 -4.31 9.76 -8.97
C ILE A 315 -4.35 10.24 -7.51
N GLN A 316 -4.38 11.56 -7.29
CA GLN A 316 -4.48 12.12 -5.95
C GLN A 316 -5.79 11.71 -5.26
N ASN A 317 -6.92 11.76 -5.97
CA ASN A 317 -8.22 11.31 -5.46
C ASN A 317 -8.20 9.82 -5.08
N LEU A 318 -7.59 8.96 -5.89
CA LEU A 318 -7.41 7.55 -5.55
C LEU A 318 -6.54 7.37 -4.31
N GLN A 319 -5.43 8.12 -4.23
CA GLN A 319 -4.53 8.06 -3.08
C GLN A 319 -5.25 8.47 -1.79
N ASP A 320 -6.05 9.52 -1.84
CA ASP A 320 -6.81 10.00 -0.68
C ASP A 320 -7.94 9.04 -0.29
N LYS A 321 -8.63 8.42 -1.27
CA LYS A 321 -9.70 7.44 -1.02
C LYS A 321 -9.21 6.11 -0.48
N LEU A 322 -8.04 5.65 -0.96
CA LEU A 322 -7.43 4.41 -0.49
C LEU A 322 -6.63 4.60 0.81
N LYS A 323 -6.43 5.85 1.25
CA LYS A 323 -5.82 6.13 2.55
C LYS A 323 -6.79 5.78 3.66
N ILE A 324 -6.35 4.89 4.54
CA ILE A 324 -7.14 4.47 5.70
C ILE A 324 -6.95 5.51 6.81
N SER A 325 -8.03 6.19 7.19
CA SER A 325 -7.99 7.19 8.27
C SER A 325 -7.86 6.50 9.63
N LYS A 326 -7.08 7.12 10.53
CA LYS A 326 -6.88 6.65 11.92
C LYS A 326 -8.06 7.00 12.85
N THR A 327 -9.18 7.48 12.32
CA THR A 327 -10.25 8.04 13.15
C THR A 327 -11.05 6.93 13.82
N LEU A 328 -10.79 6.77 15.11
CA LEU A 328 -11.51 5.96 16.12
C LEU A 328 -13.02 6.27 16.26
N GLN A 329 -13.62 7.05 15.35
CA GLN A 329 -14.96 7.64 15.55
C GLN A 329 -16.14 6.73 15.15
N ASP A 330 -15.92 5.59 14.50
CA ASP A 330 -17.01 4.70 14.09
C ASP A 330 -17.34 3.60 15.11
N TYR A 331 -16.77 3.63 16.32
CA TYR A 331 -16.93 2.57 17.33
C TYR A 331 -17.95 2.87 18.44
N ASP A 332 -18.59 4.05 18.45
CA ASP A 332 -19.59 4.41 19.47
C ASP A 332 -21.04 4.02 19.09
N GLU A 333 -21.29 3.34 17.97
CA GLU A 333 -22.65 2.95 17.52
C GLU A 333 -23.07 1.49 17.83
N PHE A 334 -22.29 0.73 18.60
CA PHE A 334 -22.81 -0.49 19.22
C PHE A 334 -23.39 -0.13 20.59
N GLU A 335 -24.58 0.48 20.59
CA GLU A 335 -25.43 0.51 21.78
C GLU A 335 -25.69 -0.95 22.20
N ASP A 336 -25.29 -1.25 23.43
CA ASP A 336 -25.65 -2.47 24.14
C ASP A 336 -27.18 -2.52 24.26
N ASP A 337 -27.85 -3.22 23.35
CA ASP A 337 -29.18 -3.75 23.64
C ASP A 337 -28.99 -4.82 24.71
N GLU A 338 -29.02 -4.39 25.98
CA GLU A 338 -29.26 -5.23 27.14
C GLU A 338 -30.55 -6.03 26.87
N VAL A 339 -30.38 -7.27 26.39
CA VAL A 339 -31.44 -8.27 26.44
C VAL A 339 -31.65 -8.57 27.91
N GLY A 340 -32.67 -7.92 28.47
CA GLY A 340 -33.13 -8.12 29.83
C GLY A 340 -33.26 -9.59 30.16
N GLU A 341 -32.60 -9.99 31.24
CA GLU A 341 -32.90 -11.23 31.94
C GLU A 341 -34.33 -11.13 32.52
N GLU A 342 -35.28 -11.82 31.89
CA GLU A 342 -36.40 -12.42 32.59
C GLU A 342 -36.14 -13.93 32.67
N PHE A 343 -35.65 -14.40 33.82
CA PHE A 343 -36.33 -15.33 34.75
C PHE A 343 -35.41 -15.80 35.87
#